data_AF-A0A101WXY7-F1
#
_entry.id   AF-A0A101WXY7-F1
#
_cell.length_a   1.000
_cell.length_b   1.000
_cell.length_c   1.000
_cell.angle_alpha   90.00
_cell.angle_beta   90.00
_cell.angle_gamma   90.00
#
_symmetry.space_group_name_H-M   'P 1'
#
loop_
_entity.id
_entity.type
_entity.pdbx_description
1 polymer ?
#
loop_
_entity_poly.entity_id
_entity_poly.type
_entity_poly.pdbx_seq_one_letter_code
_entity_poly.pdbx_strand_id
1 'polypeptide(L)'
;MQPPPGSHISAIKKYPQVNSTATATNAQGQVELTPEYLWYVVQIGPTPTIDINDYALVVDGLVESPLKLTYNDLMSLPSVKIVTTLQCISDHTSLKLRLSGLELG
;
A
#
# COMPACT_ATOMS: atom_id res chain seq x y z
N MET A 1 -21.81 20.75 3.73
CA MET A 1 -21.76 20.47 2.28
C MET A 1 -21.75 18.95 2.13
N GLN A 2 -22.83 18.37 1.63
CA GLN A 2 -22.95 16.93 1.40
C GLN A 2 -22.13 16.55 0.15
N PRO A 3 -21.31 15.49 0.16
CA PRO A 3 -20.60 15.06 -1.05
C PRO A 3 -21.59 14.59 -2.13
N PRO A 4 -21.25 14.71 -3.43
CA PRO A 4 -22.13 14.34 -4.53
C PRO A 4 -22.49 12.84 -4.50
N PRO A 5 -23.66 12.45 -5.04
CA PRO A 5 -24.02 11.04 -5.18
C PRO A 5 -23.01 10.33 -6.10
N GLY A 6 -22.37 9.26 -5.59
CA GLY A 6 -21.37 8.47 -6.34
C GLY A 6 -19.96 8.39 -5.72
N SER A 7 -19.73 8.86 -4.50
CA SER A 7 -18.44 8.63 -3.82
C SER A 7 -18.25 7.15 -3.48
N HIS A 8 -17.38 6.45 -4.23
CA HIS A 8 -17.21 4.99 -4.20
C HIS A 8 -16.37 4.43 -3.03
N ILE A 9 -16.09 5.21 -1.99
CA ILE A 9 -15.29 4.72 -0.85
C ILE A 9 -16.14 3.74 -0.05
N SER A 10 -15.86 2.44 -0.19
CA SER A 10 -16.67 1.37 0.38
C SER A 10 -16.44 1.20 1.88
N ALA A 11 -15.28 1.65 2.39
CA ALA A 11 -15.01 1.83 3.81
C ALA A 11 -13.78 2.75 3.99
N ILE A 12 -13.85 3.71 4.91
CA ILE A 12 -12.66 4.22 5.60
C ILE A 12 -12.71 3.59 6.99
N LYS A 13 -12.02 2.48 7.20
CA LYS A 13 -11.87 1.93 8.56
C LYS A 13 -10.78 2.73 9.26
N LYS A 14 -11.19 3.76 10.00
CA LYS A 14 -10.30 4.52 10.89
C LYS A 14 -10.18 3.79 12.21
N TYR A 15 -8.99 3.37 12.57
CA TYR A 15 -8.69 2.92 13.93
C TYR A 15 -8.53 4.16 14.84
N PRO A 16 -8.76 4.06 16.17
CA PRO A 16 -8.59 5.19 17.07
C PRO A 16 -7.18 5.75 16.90
N GLN A 17 -7.10 7.00 16.44
CA GLN A 17 -5.82 7.66 16.25
C GLN A 17 -5.28 7.98 17.64
N VAL A 18 -4.20 7.30 18.04
CA VAL A 18 -3.34 7.81 19.10
C VAL A 18 -2.56 8.98 18.52
N ASN A 19 -2.40 10.04 19.30
CA ASN A 19 -1.72 11.27 18.90
C ASN A 19 -0.23 11.00 18.63
N SER A 20 0.11 10.41 17.49
CA SER A 20 1.49 10.19 17.08
C SER A 20 1.95 11.39 16.27
N THR A 21 2.48 12.39 16.95
CA THR A 21 3.32 13.41 16.31
C THR A 21 4.48 12.70 15.64
N ALA A 22 4.41 12.52 14.32
CA ALA A 22 5.36 11.77 13.51
C ALA A 22 6.70 12.50 13.33
N THR A 23 7.40 12.70 14.44
CA THR A 23 8.84 12.96 14.52
C THR A 23 9.32 12.31 15.81
N ALA A 24 9.42 10.99 15.80
CA ALA A 24 10.06 10.26 16.87
C ALA A 24 10.92 9.19 16.24
N THR A 25 12.19 9.52 16.06
CA THR A 25 13.23 8.51 16.18
C THR A 25 13.13 8.01 17.62
N ASN A 26 12.95 6.71 17.85
CA ASN A 26 12.92 6.21 19.23
C ASN A 26 14.28 6.47 19.91
N ALA A 27 14.36 6.30 21.23
CA ALA A 27 15.58 6.52 22.01
C ALA A 27 16.79 5.69 21.51
N GLN A 28 16.56 4.72 20.62
CA GLN A 28 17.52 3.82 20.00
C GLN A 28 17.85 4.18 18.54
N GLY A 29 17.48 5.38 18.06
CA GLY A 29 17.82 5.83 16.72
C GLY A 29 17.00 5.18 15.60
N GLN A 30 15.95 4.42 15.92
CA GLN A 30 15.10 3.75 14.92
C GLN A 30 13.95 4.63 14.49
N VAL A 31 13.63 4.55 13.20
CA VAL A 31 12.44 5.17 12.61
C VAL A 31 11.19 4.49 13.17
N GLU A 32 10.35 5.24 13.89
CA GLU A 32 9.04 4.75 14.32
C GLU A 32 8.13 4.53 13.10
N LEU A 33 7.64 3.30 12.94
CA LEU A 33 6.69 2.91 11.90
C LEU A 33 5.28 2.92 12.49
N THR A 34 4.29 3.26 11.67
CA THR A 34 2.89 3.14 12.04
C THR A 34 2.55 1.65 12.25
N PRO A 35 2.07 1.25 13.44
CA PRO A 35 1.63 -0.12 13.68
C PRO A 35 0.51 -0.54 12.73
N GLU A 36 0.52 -1.80 12.27
CA GLU A 36 -0.45 -2.33 11.28
C GLU A 36 -1.91 -2.14 11.72
N TYR A 37 -2.19 -2.31 13.02
CA TYR A 37 -3.54 -2.11 13.57
C TYR A 37 -4.02 -0.65 13.56
N LEU A 38 -3.17 0.32 13.18
CA LEU A 38 -3.54 1.72 12.98
C LEU A 38 -3.65 2.10 11.49
N TRP A 39 -3.41 1.17 10.57
CA TRP A 39 -3.46 1.45 9.15
C TRP A 39 -4.89 1.67 8.70
N TYR A 40 -5.15 2.79 8.01
CA TYR A 40 -6.42 2.97 7.34
C TYR A 40 -6.44 2.15 6.04
N VAL A 41 -7.62 1.69 5.65
CA VAL A 41 -7.85 1.04 4.35
C VAL A 41 -8.72 1.97 3.51
N VAL A 42 -8.29 2.23 2.28
CA VAL A 42 -9.11 2.89 1.26
C VAL A 42 -9.43 1.85 0.19
N GLN A 43 -10.72 1.55 0.03
CA GLN A 43 -11.18 0.57 -0.93
C GLN A 43 -12.30 1.14 -1.78
N ILE A 44 -12.16 0.96 -3.09
CA ILE A 44 -13.15 1.31 -4.11
C ILE A 44 -13.61 -0.02 -4.74
N GLY A 45 -14.83 -0.46 -4.39
CA GLY A 45 -15.38 -1.74 -4.85
C GLY A 45 -15.09 -2.93 -3.91
N PRO A 46 -15.38 -4.17 -4.34
CA PRO A 46 -15.12 -5.37 -3.54
C PRO A 46 -13.64 -5.73 -3.47
N THR A 47 -13.21 -6.34 -2.37
CA THR A 47 -11.87 -6.95 -2.28
C THR A 47 -11.87 -8.26 -3.07
N PRO A 48 -10.99 -8.44 -4.07
CA PRO A 48 -10.94 -9.69 -4.82
C PRO A 48 -10.40 -10.84 -3.94
N THR A 49 -10.92 -12.05 -4.16
CA THR A 49 -10.27 -13.29 -3.72
C THR A 49 -9.37 -13.78 -4.85
N ILE A 50 -8.10 -14.04 -4.56
CA ILE A 50 -7.09 -14.42 -5.55
C ILE A 50 -6.57 -15.82 -5.23
N ASP A 51 -6.54 -16.71 -6.23
CA ASP A 51 -5.74 -17.93 -6.17
C ASP A 51 -4.32 -17.60 -6.65
N ILE A 52 -3.34 -17.89 -5.79
CA ILE A 52 -1.94 -17.57 -6.04
C ILE A 52 -1.33 -18.42 -7.17
N ASN A 53 -1.89 -19.61 -7.42
CA ASN A 53 -1.43 -20.51 -8.48
C ASN A 53 -1.85 -20.01 -9.87
N ASP A 54 -2.95 -19.25 -9.92
CA ASP A 54 -3.51 -18.70 -11.17
C ASP A 54 -3.19 -17.20 -11.36
N TYR A 55 -2.51 -16.58 -10.38
CA TYR A 55 -2.16 -15.17 -10.45
C TYR A 55 -1.06 -14.90 -11.50
N ALA A 56 -1.25 -13.83 -12.28
CA ALA A 56 -0.21 -13.27 -13.13
C ALA A 56 -0.24 -11.74 -13.13
N LEU A 57 0.94 -11.12 -12.99
CA LEU A 57 1.15 -9.71 -13.32
C LEU A 57 1.46 -9.60 -14.82
N VAL A 58 0.64 -8.85 -15.55
CA VAL A 58 0.85 -8.55 -16.96
C VAL A 58 1.35 -7.11 -17.09
N VAL A 59 2.47 -6.92 -17.79
CA VAL A 59 3.00 -5.62 -18.18
C VAL A 59 2.93 -5.55 -19.70
N ASP A 60 2.06 -4.69 -20.22
CA ASP A 60 1.76 -4.55 -21.64
C ASP A 60 1.60 -3.07 -22.04
N GLY A 61 0.99 -2.82 -23.21
CA GLY A 61 0.79 -1.48 -23.76
C GLY A 61 1.95 -1.05 -24.66
N LEU A 62 2.53 0.13 -24.40
CA LEU A 62 3.59 0.70 -25.22
C LEU A 62 4.97 0.17 -24.79
N VAL A 63 5.20 -1.11 -25.05
CA VAL A 63 6.45 -1.81 -24.73
C VAL A 63 6.92 -2.64 -25.92
N GLU A 64 8.22 -2.86 -26.06
CA GLU A 64 8.78 -3.70 -27.14
C GLU A 64 8.39 -5.18 -26.97
N SER A 65 8.32 -5.66 -25.73
CA SER A 65 8.01 -7.06 -25.42
C SER A 65 7.15 -7.14 -24.15
N PRO A 66 5.86 -7.48 -24.29
CA PRO A 66 4.98 -7.69 -23.14
C PRO A 66 5.49 -8.79 -22.22
N LEU A 67 5.27 -8.62 -20.92
CA LEU A 67 5.72 -9.55 -19.89
C LEU A 67 4.51 -10.10 -19.12
N LYS A 68 4.57 -11.40 -18.79
CA LYS A 68 3.62 -12.07 -17.91
C LYS A 68 4.40 -12.81 -16.83
N LEU A 69 4.29 -12.37 -15.57
CA LEU A 69 4.99 -12.94 -14.42
C LEU A 69 4.00 -13.66 -13.51
N THR A 70 4.27 -14.91 -13.17
CA THR A 70 3.55 -15.63 -12.11
C THR A 70 3.96 -15.10 -10.73
N TYR A 71 3.23 -15.49 -9.68
CA TYR A 71 3.63 -15.16 -8.32
C TYR A 71 5.04 -15.69 -7.98
N ASN A 72 5.39 -16.90 -8.42
CA ASN A 72 6.71 -17.48 -8.18
C ASN A 72 7.82 -16.72 -8.90
N ASP A 73 7.57 -16.25 -10.13
CA ASP A 73 8.52 -15.41 -10.85
C ASP A 73 8.80 -14.13 -10.06
N LEU A 74 7.76 -13.46 -9.56
CA LEU A 74 7.88 -12.26 -8.74
C LEU A 74 8.71 -12.49 -7.47
N MET A 75 8.50 -13.61 -6.78
CA MET A 75 9.25 -13.95 -5.55
C MET A 75 10.70 -14.35 -5.82
N SER A 76 11.04 -14.74 -7.05
CA SER A 76 12.41 -15.08 -7.44
C SER A 76 13.28 -13.85 -7.74
N LEU A 77 12.65 -12.69 -7.99
CA LEU A 77 13.36 -11.45 -8.32
C LEU A 77 13.99 -10.80 -7.07
N PRO A 78 15.10 -10.06 -7.22
CA PRO A 78 15.72 -9.36 -6.10
C PRO A 78 14.75 -8.38 -5.42
N SER A 79 14.55 -8.56 -4.12
CA SER A 79 13.68 -7.69 -3.34
C SER A 79 14.45 -6.49 -2.75
N VAL A 80 13.86 -5.30 -2.87
CA VAL A 80 14.30 -4.07 -2.22
C VAL A 80 13.43 -3.76 -0.99
N LYS A 81 14.00 -3.01 -0.03
CA LYS A 81 13.29 -2.55 1.16
C LYS A 81 13.34 -1.03 1.24
N ILE A 82 12.18 -0.39 1.34
CA ILE A 82 12.07 1.07 1.45
C ILE A 82 11.27 1.46 2.69
N VAL A 83 11.69 2.53 3.37
CA VAL A 83 10.88 3.18 4.41
C VAL A 83 10.25 4.41 3.76
N THR A 84 8.92 4.46 3.74
CA THR A 84 8.17 5.51 3.06
C THR A 84 6.92 5.90 3.84
N THR A 85 6.21 6.91 3.35
CA THR A 85 4.93 7.37 3.90
C THR A 85 3.84 7.25 2.83
N LEU A 86 2.73 6.58 3.16
CA LEU A 86 1.51 6.60 2.37
C LEU A 86 0.54 7.64 2.93
N GLN A 87 0.00 8.48 2.06
CA GLN A 87 -1.01 9.48 2.42
C GLN A 87 -2.14 9.46 1.40
N CYS A 88 -3.38 9.41 1.87
CA CYS A 88 -4.55 9.49 1.01
C CYS A 88 -4.84 10.94 0.65
N ILE A 89 -5.20 11.23 -0.60
CA ILE A 89 -5.62 12.59 -0.98
C ILE A 89 -6.90 13.04 -0.28
N SER A 90 -7.72 12.11 0.19
CA SER A 90 -9.00 12.37 0.87
C SER A 90 -8.88 12.51 2.39
N ASP A 91 -7.69 12.27 2.96
CA ASP A 91 -7.43 12.32 4.41
C ASP A 91 -5.98 12.75 4.68
N HIS A 92 -5.76 13.73 5.56
CA HIS A 92 -4.42 14.19 5.92
C HIS A 92 -3.62 13.20 6.79
N THR A 93 -4.20 12.07 7.18
CA THR A 93 -3.53 11.01 7.93
C THR A 93 -2.44 10.36 7.09
N SER A 94 -1.23 10.24 7.66
CA SER A 94 -0.05 9.66 7.03
C SER A 94 0.36 8.37 7.71
N LEU A 95 0.62 7.31 6.94
CA LEU A 95 1.12 6.01 7.42
C LEU A 95 2.60 5.88 7.06
N LYS A 96 3.46 5.75 8.06
CA LYS A 96 4.88 5.48 7.86
C LYS A 96 5.12 3.98 7.94
N LEU A 97 5.69 3.39 6.90
CA LEU A 97 5.82 1.94 6.79
C LEU A 97 7.12 1.54 6.11
N ARG A 98 7.50 0.28 6.31
CA ARG A 98 8.56 -0.37 5.55
C ARG A 98 7.93 -1.30 4.52
N LEU A 99 8.13 -1.01 3.25
CA LEU A 99 7.72 -1.86 2.14
C LEU A 99 8.87 -2.78 1.73
N SER A 100 8.53 -4.02 1.38
CA SER A 100 9.45 -4.96 0.72
C SER A 100 8.80 -5.38 -0.60
N GLY A 101 9.55 -5.32 -1.70
CA GLY A 101 8.98 -5.61 -3.02
C GLY A 101 10.02 -5.55 -4.12
N LEU A 102 9.55 -5.52 -5.36
CA LEU A 102 10.36 -5.31 -6.56
C LEU A 102 10.39 -3.81 -6.88
N GLU A 103 11.56 -3.30 -7.28
CA GLU A 103 11.69 -1.95 -7.81
C GLU A 103 11.23 -1.92 -9.28
N LEU A 104 10.29 -1.02 -9.61
CA LEU A 104 9.88 -0.75 -10.99
C LEU A 104 10.69 0.48 -11.44
N GLY A 105 11.56 0.28 -12.43
CA GLY A 105 12.47 1.32 -12.96
C GLY A 105 11.77 2.42 -13.76
#